data_AF-A0A4D6XIK7-F1
#
_entry.id   AF-A0A4D6XIK7-F1
#
_cell.length_a   1.000
_cell.length_b   1.000
_cell.length_c   1.000
_cell.angle_alpha   90.00
_cell.angle_beta   90.00
_cell.angle_gamma   90.00
#
_symmetry.space_group_name_H-M   'P 1'
#
loop_
_entity.id
_entity.type
_entity.pdbx_description
1 polymer ?
#
loop_
_entity_poly.entity_id
_entity_poly.type
_entity_poly.pdbx_seq_one_letter_code
_entity_poly.pdbx_strand_id
1 'polypeptide(L)'
;MCGRYALFRWPQALATLPGFPQGQPAQWNISPGASVLIQRQIDGQAQLARARWGLTPAWLTDLSRTPAHARAETLAEQPMFREALRQRRCLMPANGFYEWRGTVRKRPYWLTPGEGSALYFAAVWEAYPVQDQVWLSCAVVTQAAMNQRRPLILDEAGQAAWLDPDTPLARLHELLASPPATLRERALAHFVNDPKLDAPECLTPA
;
A
#
# COMPACT_ATOMS: atom_id res chain seq x y z
N MET A 1 3.17 12.47 -2.84
CA MET A 1 3.17 11.05 -2.44
C MET A 1 1.75 10.54 -2.55
N CYS A 2 1.55 9.31 -3.01
CA CYS A 2 0.24 8.65 -3.02
C CYS A 2 -0.33 8.56 -1.60
N GLY A 3 -1.15 9.53 -1.22
CA GLY A 3 -1.72 9.65 0.12
C GLY A 3 -3.11 9.04 0.25
N ARG A 4 -3.73 8.60 -0.86
CA ARG A 4 -5.06 7.98 -0.84
C ARG A 4 -5.15 6.87 -1.90
N TYR A 5 -5.82 5.77 -1.57
CA TYR A 5 -6.10 4.68 -2.51
C TYR A 5 -7.45 4.04 -2.22
N ALA A 6 -7.85 3.06 -3.04
CA ALA A 6 -9.12 2.36 -2.85
C ALA A 6 -8.97 0.83 -2.98
N LEU A 7 -9.79 0.10 -2.22
CA LEU A 7 -10.00 -1.34 -2.28
C LEU A 7 -11.51 -1.62 -2.06
N PHE A 8 -12.29 -1.51 -3.12
CA PHE A 8 -13.74 -1.76 -3.15
C PHE A 8 -14.13 -3.02 -3.92
N ARG A 9 -13.19 -3.60 -4.67
CA ARG A 9 -13.33 -4.86 -5.42
C ARG A 9 -12.05 -5.67 -5.29
N TRP A 10 -12.15 -6.99 -5.28
CA TRP A 10 -11.00 -7.89 -5.16
C TRP A 10 -11.17 -9.14 -6.03
N PRO A 11 -10.07 -9.72 -6.54
CA PRO A 11 -10.15 -10.99 -7.27
C PRO A 11 -10.50 -12.13 -6.31
N GLN A 12 -11.12 -13.18 -6.85
CA GLN A 12 -11.49 -14.37 -6.06
C GLN A 12 -10.28 -15.00 -5.37
N ALA A 13 -9.12 -15.02 -6.02
CA ALA A 13 -7.88 -15.54 -5.46
C ALA A 13 -7.48 -14.85 -4.14
N LEU A 14 -7.71 -13.53 -4.02
CA LEU A 14 -7.48 -12.79 -2.78
C LEU A 14 -8.49 -13.20 -1.70
N ALA A 15 -9.76 -13.36 -2.07
CA ALA A 15 -10.84 -13.75 -1.16
C ALA A 15 -10.71 -15.18 -0.60
N THR A 16 -9.97 -16.06 -1.29
CA THR A 16 -9.73 -17.43 -0.85
C THR A 16 -8.50 -17.58 0.05
N LEU A 17 -7.68 -16.53 0.21
CA LEU A 17 -6.52 -16.61 1.10
C LEU A 17 -6.93 -16.70 2.57
N PRO A 18 -6.21 -17.48 3.40
CA PRO A 18 -6.37 -17.47 4.84
C PRO A 18 -6.32 -16.04 5.41
N GLY A 19 -7.20 -15.72 6.35
CA GLY A 19 -7.26 -14.39 6.97
C GLY A 19 -8.04 -13.33 6.18
N PHE A 20 -8.64 -13.68 5.03
CA PHE A 20 -9.60 -12.78 4.38
C PHE A 20 -10.80 -12.52 5.33
N PRO A 21 -11.10 -11.26 5.70
CA PRO A 21 -12.12 -10.98 6.70
C PRO A 21 -13.53 -11.19 6.14
N GLN A 22 -14.38 -11.90 6.89
CA GLN A 22 -15.81 -11.97 6.60
C GLN A 22 -16.40 -10.56 6.60
N GLY A 23 -17.13 -10.21 5.55
CA GLY A 23 -17.71 -8.87 5.42
C GLY A 23 -16.69 -7.76 5.19
N GLN A 24 -15.55 -8.04 4.53
CA GLN A 24 -14.64 -7.00 4.03
C GLN A 24 -15.44 -5.85 3.40
N PRO A 25 -15.40 -4.62 3.96
CA PRO A 25 -16.13 -3.50 3.38
C PRO A 25 -15.45 -3.05 2.09
N ALA A 26 -16.25 -2.53 1.17
CA ALA A 26 -15.74 -1.78 0.05
C ALA A 26 -15.22 -0.42 0.55
N GLN A 27 -13.95 -0.11 0.28
CA GLN A 27 -13.30 1.13 0.71
C GLN A 27 -12.87 1.92 -0.52
N TRP A 28 -13.45 3.08 -0.72
CA TRP A 28 -13.24 3.97 -1.86
C TRP A 28 -12.19 5.04 -1.59
N ASN A 29 -11.90 5.34 -0.33
CA ASN A 29 -11.14 6.53 0.03
C ASN A 29 -10.20 6.32 1.23
N ILE A 30 -9.33 5.32 1.15
CA ILE A 30 -8.40 4.93 2.21
C ILE A 30 -7.26 5.93 2.34
N SER A 31 -6.95 6.38 3.56
CA SER A 31 -5.85 7.30 3.88
C SER A 31 -4.92 6.75 4.97
N PRO A 32 -3.71 7.32 5.15
CA PRO A 32 -2.85 7.03 6.29
C PRO A 32 -3.59 7.04 7.63
N GLY A 33 -3.21 6.11 8.50
CA GLY A 33 -3.86 5.83 9.78
C GLY A 33 -4.99 4.81 9.71
N ALA A 34 -5.55 4.54 8.53
CA ALA A 34 -6.62 3.55 8.36
C ALA A 34 -6.16 2.11 8.61
N SER A 35 -7.10 1.24 8.95
CA SER A 35 -6.90 -0.22 8.94
C SER A 35 -7.03 -0.74 7.51
N VAL A 36 -5.95 -1.31 6.98
CA VAL A 36 -5.82 -1.79 5.61
C VAL A 36 -5.60 -3.30 5.58
N LEU A 37 -5.99 -3.94 4.49
CA LEU A 37 -5.67 -5.33 4.24
C LEU A 37 -4.25 -5.44 3.67
N ILE A 38 -3.44 -6.34 4.21
CA ILE A 38 -2.11 -6.66 3.68
C ILE A 38 -2.03 -8.16 3.38
N GLN A 39 -1.34 -8.52 2.31
CA GLN A 39 -0.95 -9.90 2.01
C GLN A 39 0.51 -10.09 2.42
N ARG A 40 0.79 -11.12 3.20
CA ARG A 40 2.15 -11.46 3.66
C ARG A 40 2.36 -12.97 3.62
N GLN A 41 3.61 -13.40 3.69
CA GLN A 41 3.96 -14.80 3.83
C GLN A 41 4.30 -15.09 5.30
N ILE A 42 3.70 -16.12 5.88
CA ILE A 42 4.04 -16.65 7.21
C ILE A 42 4.12 -18.17 7.08
N ASP A 43 5.20 -18.75 7.58
CA ASP A 43 5.47 -20.20 7.52
C ASP A 43 5.31 -20.79 6.10
N GLY A 44 5.78 -20.03 5.10
CA GLY A 44 5.70 -20.40 3.69
C GLY A 44 4.33 -20.18 3.03
N GLN A 45 3.29 -19.82 3.78
CA GLN A 45 1.93 -19.65 3.27
C GLN A 45 1.55 -18.17 3.09
N ALA A 46 0.93 -17.86 1.96
CA ALA A 46 0.33 -16.56 1.72
C ALA A 46 -0.94 -16.41 2.59
N GLN A 47 -1.01 -15.32 3.34
CA GLN A 47 -2.18 -15.00 4.16
C GLN A 47 -2.44 -13.50 4.19
N LEU A 48 -3.67 -13.15 4.53
CA LEU A 48 -4.12 -11.80 4.72
C LEU A 48 -4.19 -11.43 6.19
N ALA A 49 -3.92 -10.16 6.48
CA ALA A 49 -4.10 -9.61 7.81
C ALA A 49 -4.53 -8.14 7.73
N ARG A 50 -5.16 -7.65 8.79
CA ARG A 50 -5.38 -6.22 8.98
C ARG A 50 -4.15 -5.58 9.58
N ALA A 51 -3.73 -4.46 9.02
CA ALA A 51 -2.63 -3.65 9.53
C ALA A 51 -3.01 -2.16 9.51
N ARG A 52 -2.49 -1.39 10.45
CA ARG A 52 -2.59 0.07 10.40
C ARG A 52 -1.65 0.64 9.35
N TRP A 53 -2.13 1.48 8.44
CA TRP A 53 -1.28 2.16 7.46
C TRP A 53 -0.53 3.33 8.10
N GLY A 54 0.70 3.08 8.53
CA GLY A 54 1.54 3.97 9.32
C GLY A 54 2.43 3.10 10.20
N LEU A 55 3.63 2.80 9.70
CA LEU A 55 4.54 1.82 10.31
C LEU A 55 4.88 2.22 11.74
N THR A 56 4.72 1.27 12.65
CA THR A 56 4.90 1.43 14.08
C THR A 56 5.88 0.34 14.53
N PRO A 57 7.18 0.67 14.65
CA PRO A 57 8.13 -0.21 15.28
C PRO A 57 7.79 -0.43 16.76
N ALA A 58 8.20 -1.55 17.35
CA ALA A 58 7.88 -1.90 18.74
C ALA A 58 8.37 -0.88 19.79
N TRP A 59 9.39 -0.07 19.47
CA TRP A 59 9.93 0.97 20.35
C TRP A 59 9.17 2.31 20.26
N LEU A 60 8.28 2.48 19.28
CA LEU A 60 7.57 3.74 19.05
C LEU A 60 6.32 3.82 19.95
N THR A 61 6.30 4.80 20.85
CA THR A 61 5.18 5.03 21.77
C THR A 61 4.17 6.07 21.28
N ASP A 62 4.62 7.02 20.44
CA ASP A 62 3.77 8.05 19.84
C ASP A 62 3.27 7.62 18.45
N LEU A 63 2.04 7.12 18.40
CA LEU A 63 1.40 6.65 17.17
C LEU A 63 0.97 7.79 16.22
N SER A 64 0.99 9.04 16.68
CA SER A 64 0.60 10.19 15.86
C SER A 64 1.62 10.51 14.75
N ARG A 65 2.87 10.05 14.91
CA ARG A 65 4.00 10.33 13.99
C ARG A 65 4.55 9.07 13.32
N THR A 66 3.66 8.23 12.82
CA THR A 66 4.00 6.97 12.16
C THR A 66 4.13 7.13 10.64
N PRO A 67 5.24 6.74 10.00
CA PRO A 67 5.40 6.91 8.56
C PRO A 67 4.51 5.94 7.78
N ALA A 68 3.65 6.49 6.93
CA ALA A 68 2.84 5.71 5.98
C ALA A 68 3.62 5.30 4.71
N HIS A 69 4.75 5.95 4.43
CA HIS A 69 5.52 5.76 3.20
C HIS A 69 6.99 5.43 3.53
N ALA A 70 7.54 4.43 2.85
CA ALA A 70 8.96 4.15 2.79
C ALA A 70 9.48 4.54 1.39
N ARG A 71 10.64 5.18 1.29
CA ARG A 71 11.21 5.58 0.00
C ARG A 71 12.09 4.45 -0.55
N ALA A 72 11.80 3.99 -1.77
CA ALA A 72 12.54 2.91 -2.43
C ALA A 72 14.06 3.15 -2.48
N GLU A 73 14.47 4.42 -2.55
CA GLU A 73 15.86 4.85 -2.65
C GLU A 73 16.62 4.75 -1.32
N THR A 74 15.92 4.76 -0.17
CA THR A 74 16.57 4.85 1.16
C THR A 74 16.08 3.82 2.17
N LEU A 75 15.04 3.05 1.88
CA LEU A 75 14.44 2.14 2.86
C LEU A 75 15.39 1.03 3.34
N ALA A 76 16.35 0.62 2.50
CA ALA A 76 17.34 -0.41 2.85
C ALA A 76 18.38 0.09 3.88
N GLU A 77 18.56 1.41 3.98
CA GLU A 77 19.55 2.06 4.85
C GLU A 77 18.92 2.58 6.14
N GLN A 78 17.66 3.02 6.06
CA GLN A 78 16.96 3.64 7.18
C GLN A 78 16.70 2.63 8.31
N PRO A 79 17.18 2.88 9.55
CA PRO A 79 17.04 1.94 10.68
C PRO A 79 15.62 1.47 10.94
N MET A 80 14.63 2.34 10.69
CA MET A 80 13.21 2.07 10.87
C MET A 80 12.62 1.08 9.85
N PHE A 81 13.24 0.92 8.69
CA PHE A 81 12.72 0.09 7.59
C PHE A 81 13.62 -1.07 7.20
N ARG A 82 14.94 -0.97 7.40
CA ARG A 82 15.91 -1.94 6.89
C ARG A 82 15.65 -3.37 7.33
N GLU A 83 15.18 -3.55 8.56
CA GLU A 83 14.87 -4.89 9.09
C GLU A 83 13.55 -5.41 8.53
N ALA A 84 12.53 -4.55 8.46
CA ALA A 84 11.26 -4.88 7.84
C ALA A 84 11.42 -5.22 6.35
N LEU A 85 12.30 -4.52 5.62
CA LEU A 85 12.65 -4.87 4.24
C LEU A 85 13.20 -6.29 4.13
N ARG A 86 14.01 -6.75 5.09
CA ARG A 86 14.63 -8.08 5.04
C ARG A 86 13.71 -9.22 5.44
N GLN A 87 12.79 -8.99 6.38
CA GLN A 87 12.03 -10.06 7.02
C GLN A 87 10.52 -9.90 6.97
N ARG A 88 10.02 -8.68 6.80
CA ARG A 88 8.60 -8.34 6.98
C ARG A 88 8.11 -7.52 5.79
N ARG A 89 8.16 -8.15 4.63
CA ARG A 89 7.59 -7.64 3.39
C ARG A 89 6.13 -8.05 3.29
N CYS A 90 5.31 -7.18 2.69
CA CYS A 90 3.91 -7.46 2.38
C CYS A 90 3.49 -6.74 1.09
N LEU A 91 2.31 -7.10 0.59
CA LEU A 91 1.65 -6.41 -0.50
C LEU A 91 0.39 -5.71 0.04
N MET A 92 0.11 -4.51 -0.46
CA MET A 92 -1.15 -3.82 -0.26
C MET A 92 -1.98 -3.90 -1.54
N PRO A 93 -3.06 -4.71 -1.59
CA PRO A 93 -3.94 -4.76 -2.75
C PRO A 93 -4.74 -3.46 -2.90
N ALA A 94 -4.95 -3.04 -4.14
CA ALA A 94 -5.69 -1.81 -4.46
C ALA A 94 -6.38 -1.93 -5.83
N ASN A 95 -7.49 -1.22 -6.03
CA ASN A 95 -8.08 -1.02 -7.36
C ASN A 95 -7.40 0.11 -8.16
N GLY A 96 -6.64 0.94 -7.45
CA GLY A 96 -6.01 2.15 -7.96
C GLY A 96 -5.70 3.12 -6.83
N PHE A 97 -5.13 4.27 -7.18
CA PHE A 97 -4.81 5.33 -6.22
C PHE A 97 -5.06 6.72 -6.78
N TYR A 98 -5.06 7.71 -5.89
CA TYR A 98 -5.36 9.08 -6.22
C TYR A 98 -4.11 9.96 -6.27
N GLU A 99 -4.04 10.86 -7.25
CA GLU A 99 -3.05 11.92 -7.33
C GLU A 99 -3.71 13.30 -7.48
N TRP A 100 -3.18 14.29 -6.75
CA TRP A 100 -3.62 15.68 -6.86
C TRP A 100 -2.61 16.48 -7.65
N ARG A 101 -3.02 17.02 -8.80
CA ARG A 101 -2.16 17.75 -9.73
C ARG A 101 -2.60 19.20 -9.88
N GLY A 102 -1.63 20.11 -9.98
CA GLY A 102 -1.85 21.56 -10.06
C GLY A 102 -1.15 22.31 -8.92
N THR A 103 -1.16 23.64 -9.01
CA THR A 103 -0.45 24.54 -8.09
C THR A 103 -1.37 25.15 -7.03
N VAL A 104 -2.54 25.66 -7.42
CA VAL A 104 -3.47 26.36 -6.51
C VAL A 104 -4.66 25.47 -6.14
N ARG A 105 -5.53 25.14 -7.11
CA ARG A 105 -6.63 24.20 -6.92
C ARG A 105 -6.25 22.87 -7.54
N LYS A 106 -5.69 21.98 -6.72
CA LYS A 106 -5.25 20.67 -7.22
C LYS A 106 -6.46 19.84 -7.64
N ARG A 107 -6.43 19.35 -8.88
CA ARG A 107 -7.44 18.43 -9.43
C ARG A 107 -7.07 16.98 -9.06
N PRO A 108 -8.01 16.19 -8.55
CA PRO A 108 -7.80 14.76 -8.32
C PRO A 108 -7.82 13.96 -9.63
N TYR A 109 -6.92 12.98 -9.71
CA TYR A 109 -6.83 11.99 -10.77
C TYR A 109 -6.90 10.59 -10.15
N TRP A 110 -7.63 9.70 -10.80
CA TRP A 110 -7.65 8.26 -10.52
C TRP A 110 -6.64 7.56 -11.42
N LEU A 111 -5.72 6.79 -10.82
CA LEU A 111 -4.74 5.98 -11.54
C LEU A 111 -5.03 4.50 -11.28
N THR A 112 -5.16 3.72 -12.36
CA THR A 112 -5.65 2.34 -12.29
C THR A 112 -5.02 1.48 -13.39
N PRO A 113 -4.87 0.14 -13.19
CA PRO A 113 -4.34 -0.76 -14.22
C PRO A 113 -5.32 -0.96 -15.39
N GLY A 114 -6.59 -0.59 -15.22
CA GLY A 114 -7.69 -0.90 -16.13
C GLY A 114 -8.87 -1.48 -15.35
N GLU A 115 -10.03 -1.58 -15.99
CA GLU A 115 -11.21 -2.15 -15.34
C GLU A 115 -11.01 -3.64 -15.07
N GLY A 116 -11.46 -4.12 -13.90
CA GLY A 116 -11.41 -5.53 -13.51
C GLY A 116 -10.09 -6.01 -12.91
N SER A 117 -9.00 -5.23 -13.01
CA SER A 117 -7.68 -5.60 -12.49
C SER A 117 -7.37 -4.95 -11.13
N ALA A 118 -6.51 -5.62 -10.36
CA ALA A 118 -5.97 -5.10 -9.09
C ALA A 118 -4.49 -4.72 -9.23
N LEU A 119 -4.07 -3.73 -8.45
CA LEU A 119 -2.68 -3.39 -8.20
C LEU A 119 -2.24 -4.04 -6.89
N TYR A 120 -0.95 -4.36 -6.80
CA TYR A 120 -0.31 -4.78 -5.56
C TYR A 120 0.86 -3.84 -5.29
N PHE A 121 0.72 -3.01 -4.26
CA PHE A 121 1.80 -2.14 -3.84
C PHE A 121 2.78 -2.90 -2.97
N ALA A 122 4.07 -2.80 -3.26
CA ALA A 122 5.11 -3.24 -2.35
C ALA A 122 5.00 -2.47 -1.03
N ALA A 123 5.04 -3.17 0.08
CA ALA A 123 4.99 -2.60 1.41
C ALA A 123 5.89 -3.39 2.36
N VAL A 124 6.20 -2.77 3.50
CA VAL A 124 6.84 -3.43 4.64
C VAL A 124 5.94 -3.30 5.85
N TRP A 125 6.03 -4.24 6.78
CA TRP A 125 5.19 -4.27 7.98
C TRP A 125 5.98 -4.52 9.26
N GLU A 126 5.39 -4.14 10.38
CA GLU A 126 5.91 -4.35 11.72
C GLU A 126 4.80 -4.83 12.64
N ALA A 127 5.17 -5.66 13.63
CA ALA A 127 4.32 -5.98 14.76
C ALA A 127 4.68 -5.09 15.95
N TYR A 128 3.67 -4.61 16.67
CA TYR A 128 3.87 -3.78 17.86
C TYR A 128 2.87 -4.15 18.96
N PRO A 129 3.30 -4.21 20.23
CA PRO A 129 2.42 -4.55 21.34
C PRO A 129 1.63 -3.32 21.82
N VAL A 130 0.35 -3.51 22.17
CA VAL A 130 -0.49 -2.55 22.90
C VAL A 130 -1.38 -3.33 23.86
N GLN A 131 -1.27 -3.07 25.16
CA GLN A 131 -2.15 -3.64 26.21
C GLN A 131 -2.37 -5.16 26.02
N ASP A 132 -1.28 -5.93 26.04
CA ASP A 132 -1.23 -7.39 25.88
C ASP A 132 -1.67 -7.96 24.51
N GLN A 133 -2.02 -7.11 23.55
CA GLN A 133 -2.33 -7.51 22.18
C GLN A 133 -1.21 -7.09 21.22
N VAL A 134 -0.90 -7.96 20.26
CA VAL A 134 0.01 -7.64 19.14
C VAL A 134 -0.80 -7.08 17.98
N TRP A 135 -0.45 -5.88 17.54
CA TRP A 135 -1.01 -5.19 16.40
C TRP A 135 -0.04 -5.19 15.22
N LEU A 136 -0.57 -5.05 14.01
CA LEU A 136 0.24 -4.93 12.80
C LEU A 136 0.15 -3.51 12.25
N SER A 137 1.25 -3.04 11.70
CA SER A 137 1.33 -1.77 10.98
C SER A 137 2.12 -1.95 9.68
N CYS A 138 1.92 -1.07 8.70
CA CYS A 138 2.64 -1.12 7.43
C CYS A 138 3.00 0.26 6.89
N ALA A 139 4.02 0.30 6.04
CA ALA A 139 4.32 1.44 5.18
C ALA A 139 4.40 0.98 3.73
N VAL A 140 3.75 1.73 2.84
CA VAL A 140 3.84 1.47 1.40
C VAL A 140 5.17 1.97 0.88
N VAL A 141 5.84 1.17 0.06
CA VAL A 141 7.05 1.58 -0.64
C VAL A 141 6.66 2.51 -1.78
N THR A 142 7.33 3.65 -1.86
CA THR A 142 7.12 4.65 -2.91
C THR A 142 8.39 4.89 -3.69
N GLN A 143 8.24 5.22 -4.96
CA GLN A 143 9.33 5.57 -5.87
C GLN A 143 9.07 6.92 -6.54
N ALA A 144 10.13 7.56 -7.04
CA ALA A 144 10.02 8.78 -7.82
C ALA A 144 9.28 8.52 -9.15
N ALA A 145 8.38 9.43 -9.51
CA ALA A 145 7.64 9.40 -10.77
C ALA A 145 7.41 10.84 -11.24
N MET A 146 8.29 11.33 -12.12
CA MET A 146 8.32 12.73 -12.58
C MET A 146 8.32 13.70 -11.37
N ASN A 147 7.26 14.50 -11.24
CA ASN A 147 7.10 15.50 -10.17
C ASN A 147 6.37 14.97 -8.93
N GLN A 148 6.13 13.66 -8.86
CA GLN A 148 5.42 13.02 -7.76
C GLN A 148 6.14 11.77 -7.26
N ARG A 149 5.57 11.16 -6.22
CA ARG A 149 5.99 9.83 -5.73
C ARG A 149 4.80 8.90 -5.76
N ARG A 150 4.94 7.79 -6.48
CA ARG A 150 3.93 6.76 -6.68
C ARG A 150 4.25 5.52 -5.83
N PRO A 151 3.26 4.67 -5.52
CA PRO A 151 3.53 3.36 -4.96
C PRO A 151 4.43 2.55 -5.90
N LEU A 152 5.33 1.76 -5.35
CA LEU A 152 6.02 0.72 -6.09
C LEU A 152 5.00 -0.40 -6.37
N ILE A 153 4.63 -0.57 -7.64
CA ILE A 153 3.63 -1.56 -8.08
C ILE A 153 4.39 -2.75 -8.64
N LEU A 154 4.04 -3.95 -8.18
CA LEU A 154 4.68 -5.19 -8.59
C LEU A 154 3.77 -6.00 -9.51
N ASP A 155 4.35 -6.54 -10.57
CA ASP A 155 3.74 -7.60 -11.37
C ASP A 155 3.75 -8.93 -10.62
N GLU A 156 3.19 -9.99 -11.21
CA GLU A 156 3.07 -11.30 -10.54
C GLU A 156 4.43 -11.88 -10.11
N ALA A 157 5.44 -11.80 -10.98
CA ALA A 157 6.79 -12.26 -10.67
C ALA A 157 7.45 -11.42 -9.56
N GLY A 158 7.27 -10.10 -9.61
CA GLY A 158 7.75 -9.18 -8.58
C GLY A 158 7.05 -9.40 -7.24
N GLN A 159 5.76 -9.71 -7.24
CA GLN A 159 5.00 -10.04 -6.03
C GLN A 159 5.54 -11.30 -5.35
N ALA A 160 5.78 -12.36 -6.13
CA ALA A 160 6.36 -13.61 -5.61
C ALA A 160 7.74 -13.37 -4.98
N ALA A 161 8.65 -12.71 -5.71
CA ALA A 161 9.97 -12.38 -5.20
C ALA A 161 9.92 -11.40 -4.00
N TRP A 162 8.96 -10.48 -3.98
CA TRP A 162 8.82 -9.55 -2.86
C TRP A 162 8.32 -10.26 -1.59
N LEU A 163 7.46 -11.26 -1.68
CA LEU A 163 6.94 -11.96 -0.52
C LEU A 163 7.87 -13.06 -0.01
N ASP A 164 8.63 -13.70 -0.89
CA ASP A 164 9.52 -14.81 -0.57
C ASP A 164 10.63 -14.37 0.41
N PRO A 165 10.68 -14.91 1.64
CA PRO A 165 11.68 -14.55 2.65
C PRO A 165 13.13 -14.81 2.19
N ASP A 166 13.35 -15.77 1.30
CA ASP A 166 14.67 -16.18 0.83
C ASP A 166 15.17 -15.36 -0.37
N THR A 167 14.36 -14.41 -0.86
CA THR A 167 14.77 -13.53 -1.97
C THR A 167 16.03 -12.72 -1.59
N PRO A 168 17.13 -12.85 -2.36
CA PRO A 168 18.38 -12.14 -2.07
C PRO A 168 18.20 -10.62 -2.08
N LEU A 169 18.94 -9.92 -1.22
CA LEU A 169 18.89 -8.46 -1.13
C LEU A 169 19.18 -7.75 -2.46
N ALA A 170 20.08 -8.31 -3.29
CA ALA A 170 20.35 -7.79 -4.62
C ALA A 170 19.09 -7.80 -5.50
N ARG A 171 18.31 -8.88 -5.47
CA ARG A 171 17.04 -8.98 -6.19
C ARG A 171 15.99 -8.00 -5.65
N LEU A 172 15.94 -7.80 -4.33
CA LEU A 172 15.09 -6.77 -3.73
C LEU A 172 15.46 -5.37 -4.23
N HIS A 173 16.76 -5.04 -4.33
CA HIS A 173 17.21 -3.76 -4.88
C HIS A 173 16.81 -3.58 -6.35
N GLU A 174 16.86 -4.63 -7.17
CA GLU A 174 16.34 -4.59 -8.55
C GLU A 174 14.85 -4.25 -8.59
N LEU A 175 14.03 -4.87 -7.73
CA LEU A 175 12.60 -4.56 -7.63
C LEU A 175 12.37 -3.10 -7.19
N LEU A 176 13.14 -2.62 -6.21
CA LEU A 176 13.07 -1.25 -5.71
C LEU A 176 13.48 -0.20 -6.76
N ALA A 177 14.32 -0.58 -7.71
CA ALA A 177 14.77 0.25 -8.82
C ALA A 177 13.92 0.09 -10.10
N SER A 178 12.87 -0.73 -10.07
CA SER A 178 12.01 -0.95 -11.24
C SER A 178 11.33 0.34 -11.70
N PRO A 179 11.09 0.51 -13.01
CA PRO A 179 10.43 1.72 -13.51
C PRO A 179 8.97 1.79 -13.03
N PRO A 180 8.40 3.00 -12.85
CA PRO A 180 6.98 3.15 -12.54
C PRO A 180 6.07 2.47 -13.56
N ALA A 181 5.08 1.73 -13.07
CA ALA A 181 4.10 1.07 -13.92
C ALA A 181 3.32 2.07 -14.78
N THR A 182 3.03 1.68 -16.03
CA THR A 182 2.11 2.40 -16.91
C THR A 182 0.67 2.19 -16.45
N LEU A 183 -0.05 3.28 -16.22
CA LEU A 183 -1.41 3.25 -15.67
C LEU A 183 -2.36 4.06 -16.54
N ARG A 184 -3.64 3.70 -16.53
CA ARG A 184 -4.70 4.55 -17.07
C ARG A 184 -5.00 5.64 -16.05
N GLU A 185 -5.21 6.85 -16.54
CA GLU A 185 -5.45 8.02 -15.72
C GLU A 185 -6.79 8.65 -16.10
N ARG A 186 -7.60 9.02 -15.10
CA ARG A 186 -8.88 9.71 -15.30
C ARG A 186 -9.01 10.88 -14.34
N ALA A 187 -9.33 12.06 -14.85
CA ALA A 187 -9.66 13.22 -14.01
C ALA A 187 -10.99 12.99 -13.28
N LEU A 188 -11.06 13.40 -12.02
CA LEU A 188 -12.23 13.24 -11.16
C LEU A 188 -12.81 14.59 -10.73
N ALA A 189 -14.09 14.57 -10.36
CA ALA A 189 -14.72 15.60 -9.55
C ALA A 189 -14.08 15.63 -8.14
N HIS A 190 -14.36 16.68 -7.37
CA HIS A 190 -13.70 16.96 -6.11
C HIS A 190 -14.21 16.15 -4.89
N PHE A 191 -15.16 15.24 -5.06
CA PHE A 191 -15.78 14.47 -3.97
C PHE A 191 -14.74 13.75 -3.08
N VAL A 192 -13.70 13.17 -3.67
CA VAL A 192 -12.61 12.48 -2.96
C VAL A 192 -11.83 13.37 -1.97
N ASN A 193 -11.93 14.71 -2.10
CA ASN A 193 -11.27 15.65 -1.21
C ASN A 193 -11.87 15.65 0.20
N ASP A 194 -13.14 15.24 0.36
CA ASP A 194 -13.73 15.06 1.68
C ASP A 194 -13.17 13.76 2.29
N PRO A 195 -12.38 13.82 3.37
CA PRO A 195 -11.82 12.63 4.00
C PRO A 195 -12.89 11.70 4.60
N LYS A 196 -14.12 12.18 4.82
CA LYS A 196 -15.23 11.40 5.38
C LYS A 196 -16.04 10.65 4.32
N LEU A 197 -15.91 11.03 3.05
CA LEU A 197 -16.61 10.36 1.96
C LEU A 197 -15.86 9.08 1.57
N ASP A 198 -16.46 7.92 1.82
CA ASP A 198 -15.92 6.60 1.47
C ASP A 198 -16.95 5.82 0.62
N ALA A 199 -17.21 6.31 -0.60
CA ALA A 199 -18.29 5.83 -1.45
C ALA A 199 -17.95 5.92 -2.96
N PRO A 200 -18.71 5.26 -3.86
CA PRO A 200 -18.47 5.26 -5.31
C PRO A 200 -18.29 6.65 -5.94
N GLU A 201 -18.91 7.66 -5.36
CA GLU A 201 -18.87 9.07 -5.76
C GLU A 201 -17.44 9.63 -5.75
N CYS A 202 -16.52 9.04 -4.96
CA CYS A 202 -15.09 9.38 -5.01
C CYS A 202 -14.48 9.18 -6.41
N LEU A 203 -15.07 8.32 -7.25
CA LEU A 203 -14.62 8.05 -8.63
C LEU A 203 -15.44 8.77 -9.70
N THR A 204 -16.29 9.73 -9.32
CA THR A 204 -17.07 10.54 -10.26
C THR A 204 -16.14 11.27 -11.23
N PRO A 205 -16.29 11.09 -12.56
CA PRO A 205 -15.49 11.82 -13.56
C PRO A 205 -15.63 13.34 -13.43
N ALA A 206 -14.58 14.07 -13.84
CA ALA A 206 -14.56 15.54 -13.85
C ALA A 206 -15.43 16.16 -14.94
#